data_AF-A0A1A2VE45-F1
#
_entry.id   AF-A0A1A2VE45-F1
#
_cell.length_a   1.000
_cell.length_b   1.000
_cell.length_c   1.000
_cell.angle_alpha   90.00
_cell.angle_beta   90.00
_cell.angle_gamma   90.00
#
_symmetry.space_group_name_H-M   'P 1'
#
loop_
_entity.id
_entity.type
_entity.pdbx_description
1 polymer ?
#
loop_
_entity_poly.entity_id
_entity_poly.type
_entity_poly.pdbx_seq_one_letter_code
_entity_poly.pdbx_strand_id
1 'polypeptide(L)'
;MVSQSSDDAPTGPIRGQAQETTRIVRPAPSAPAAPPDPTRRRHLVSDLTAVALLAIALLLPWNLYFGVGIPGSKPILFAVLLAVTVLSLAAVAVAGSWRTSGARFNPATAGRLRLALNIPYVLLVLAFVGFDVFETVRFGGTVTVPGGVGPGAWVGIAGCLLSAQALSVGARSGPVPEGDEHTGWLRSARFIGYASMVLAVLSFGVNLYWRVRYALQSPAGAAEFGKQNVAVIVTAVVYGVVALVAVLVAARWLLRSTRSARLATVALGASTLVAGTLVWILPLGRDIDAFHGIAQNTSTAGVGFEGYLAWAAAAAVFAPRTLFGHRNTTGAEESAWRVAARNGLLLIAVWALGSMVMRMTDLFVSVSLNYPFSRYDSVVLAGFDLATALLAVWLRINLADAARSPRLISSLCGLVATLSVARVVVGVVLAPRFADSPTSPAQHPVYGNNLAQQITSTFDVALCGLALCILGAAIVTGQLRGRRLRRRRAVRKAAAPAGGAPAGPRPRVPVGRATAPSAAATTRISTGPRIFRGDDSATRQIPLQKPKIYRPPQG
;
A
#
# COMPACT_ATOMS: atom_id res chain seq x y z
N MET A 1 49.78 -28.91 -62.27
CA MET A 1 50.02 -29.91 -61.20
C MET A 1 48.78 -30.78 -61.08
N VAL A 2 48.94 -32.08 -60.78
CA VAL A 2 48.10 -33.00 -59.98
C VAL A 2 46.59 -32.64 -59.77
N SER A 3 45.60 -33.52 -59.96
CA SER A 3 45.47 -34.79 -60.72
C SER A 3 43.97 -35.21 -60.81
N GLN A 4 43.69 -36.23 -61.64
CA GLN A 4 42.64 -37.29 -61.63
C GLN A 4 41.58 -37.33 -60.48
N SER A 5 40.37 -37.89 -60.65
CA SER A 5 39.84 -38.82 -61.68
C SER A 5 38.29 -38.77 -61.82
N SER A 6 37.81 -39.22 -62.99
CA SER A 6 36.56 -39.97 -63.30
C SER A 6 35.26 -39.74 -62.51
N ASP A 7 34.21 -39.41 -63.28
CA ASP A 7 32.98 -40.21 -63.46
C ASP A 7 32.70 -41.37 -62.47
N ASP A 8 31.48 -41.43 -61.94
CA ASP A 8 30.47 -42.36 -62.48
C ASP A 8 29.05 -42.12 -61.91
N ALA A 9 28.00 -42.54 -62.63
CA ALA A 9 26.61 -42.54 -62.13
C ALA A 9 25.69 -43.54 -62.85
N PRO A 10 25.09 -44.52 -62.15
CA PRO A 10 23.89 -45.17 -62.66
C PRO A 10 22.76 -45.51 -61.63
N THR A 11 21.56 -45.00 -61.93
CA THR A 11 20.24 -45.68 -61.91
C THR A 11 19.65 -46.40 -60.67
N GLY A 12 18.52 -45.86 -60.18
CA GLY A 12 17.25 -46.61 -59.99
C GLY A 12 16.80 -46.99 -58.56
N PRO A 13 15.53 -47.45 -58.35
CA PRO A 13 14.33 -47.35 -59.20
C PRO A 13 13.10 -46.74 -58.48
N ILE A 14 11.97 -46.58 -59.20
CA ILE A 14 10.70 -45.99 -58.69
C ILE A 14 9.74 -47.07 -58.15
N ARG A 15 9.03 -46.81 -57.05
CA ARG A 15 7.65 -47.30 -56.76
C ARG A 15 7.02 -46.58 -55.56
N GLY A 16 5.69 -46.36 -55.60
CA GLY A 16 4.92 -45.99 -54.39
C GLY A 16 4.02 -44.74 -54.42
N GLN A 17 3.26 -44.48 -55.49
CA GLN A 17 2.12 -43.56 -55.38
C GLN A 17 1.01 -44.22 -54.52
N ALA A 18 0.80 -43.69 -53.31
CA ALA A 18 -0.38 -43.98 -52.49
C ALA A 18 -1.35 -42.80 -52.57
N GLN A 19 -2.62 -43.08 -52.85
CA GLN A 19 -3.64 -42.12 -53.22
C GLN A 19 -4.30 -41.49 -51.98
N GLU A 20 -3.66 -40.51 -51.35
CA GLU A 20 -4.28 -39.78 -50.24
C GLU A 20 -5.43 -38.90 -50.76
N THR A 21 -6.64 -39.17 -50.24
CA THR A 21 -7.87 -38.57 -50.75
C THR A 21 -8.03 -37.11 -50.30
N THR A 22 -8.60 -36.28 -51.18
CA THR A 22 -8.93 -34.87 -50.91
C THR A 22 -10.04 -34.74 -49.86
N ARG A 23 -9.65 -34.89 -48.59
CA ARG A 23 -10.53 -34.80 -47.43
C ARG A 23 -11.10 -33.39 -47.31
N ILE A 24 -12.32 -33.20 -47.80
CA ILE A 24 -13.07 -31.95 -47.67
C ILE A 24 -13.15 -31.58 -46.19
N VAL A 25 -12.41 -30.53 -45.80
CA VAL A 25 -12.38 -30.04 -44.42
C VAL A 25 -13.69 -29.32 -44.15
N ARG A 26 -14.66 -30.08 -43.61
CA ARG A 26 -15.92 -29.54 -43.08
C ARG A 26 -15.56 -28.46 -42.05
N PRO A 27 -16.06 -27.21 -42.17
CA PRO A 27 -15.73 -26.16 -41.22
C PRO A 27 -16.17 -26.60 -39.82
N ALA A 28 -15.26 -26.51 -38.85
CA ALA A 28 -15.54 -26.90 -37.49
C ALA A 28 -16.70 -26.05 -36.93
N PRO A 29 -17.64 -26.63 -36.15
CA PRO A 29 -18.69 -25.85 -35.49
C PRO A 29 -18.04 -24.76 -34.63
N SER A 30 -18.59 -23.56 -34.69
CA SER A 30 -18.02 -22.34 -34.10
C SER A 30 -17.50 -22.58 -32.68
N ALA A 31 -16.19 -22.47 -32.49
CA ALA A 31 -15.58 -22.64 -31.18
C ALA A 31 -16.24 -21.69 -30.16
N PRO A 32 -16.59 -22.17 -28.95
CA PRO A 32 -17.26 -21.34 -27.96
C PRO A 32 -16.43 -20.09 -27.68
N ALA A 33 -17.08 -18.92 -27.70
CA ALA A 33 -16.41 -17.62 -27.69
C ALA A 33 -15.36 -17.56 -26.58
N ALA A 34 -14.11 -17.28 -26.97
CA ALA A 34 -12.98 -17.31 -26.05
C ALA A 34 -13.26 -16.39 -24.84
N PRO A 35 -13.04 -16.87 -23.59
CA PRO A 35 -13.44 -16.13 -22.40
C PRO A 35 -12.75 -14.76 -22.37
N PRO A 36 -13.48 -13.68 -22.04
CA PRO A 36 -13.02 -12.31 -22.25
C PRO A 36 -11.71 -12.07 -21.49
N ASP A 37 -10.70 -11.58 -22.21
CA ASP A 37 -9.32 -11.48 -21.73
C ASP A 37 -9.26 -10.77 -20.36
N PRO A 38 -8.78 -11.46 -19.30
CA PRO A 38 -8.72 -10.89 -17.96
C PRO A 38 -7.78 -9.69 -17.85
N THR A 39 -6.86 -9.47 -18.81
CA THR A 39 -6.05 -8.25 -18.91
C THR A 39 -6.90 -7.06 -19.37
N ARG A 40 -7.67 -7.21 -20.46
CA ARG A 40 -8.56 -6.16 -21.01
C ARG A 40 -9.53 -5.63 -19.96
N ARG A 41 -10.14 -6.50 -19.15
CA ARG A 41 -11.04 -6.07 -18.05
C ARG A 41 -10.31 -5.25 -16.97
N ARG A 42 -9.06 -5.59 -16.65
CA ARG A 42 -8.25 -4.85 -15.65
C ARG A 42 -7.87 -3.46 -16.16
N HIS A 43 -7.47 -3.37 -17.42
CA HIS A 43 -7.16 -2.10 -18.07
C HIS A 43 -8.38 -1.19 -18.17
N LEU A 44 -9.54 -1.73 -18.54
CA LEU A 44 -10.81 -0.99 -18.55
C LEU A 44 -11.17 -0.43 -17.15
N VAL A 45 -11.00 -1.22 -16.08
CA VAL A 45 -11.21 -0.74 -14.71
C VAL A 45 -10.22 0.39 -14.36
N SER A 46 -8.96 0.31 -14.79
CA SER A 46 -7.96 1.37 -14.57
C SER A 46 -8.30 2.66 -15.33
N ASP A 47 -8.68 2.56 -16.60
CA ASP A 47 -9.09 3.70 -17.44
C ASP A 47 -10.37 4.37 -16.88
N LEU A 48 -11.38 3.57 -16.48
CA LEU A 48 -12.60 4.09 -15.84
C LEU A 48 -12.32 4.73 -14.47
N THR A 49 -11.40 4.18 -13.67
CA THR A 49 -10.99 4.79 -12.39
C THR A 49 -10.30 6.13 -12.62
N ALA A 50 -9.46 6.25 -13.65
CA ALA A 50 -8.85 7.52 -14.02
C ALA A 50 -9.89 8.58 -14.38
N VAL A 51 -10.87 8.23 -15.23
CA VAL A 51 -11.98 9.12 -15.64
C VAL A 51 -12.82 9.55 -14.43
N ALA A 52 -13.17 8.62 -13.54
CA ALA A 52 -13.96 8.92 -12.35
C ALA A 52 -13.23 9.88 -11.40
N LEU A 53 -11.94 9.67 -11.15
CA LEU A 53 -11.13 10.58 -10.33
C LEU A 53 -10.99 11.96 -10.99
N LEU A 54 -10.70 12.02 -12.30
CA LEU A 54 -10.63 13.30 -13.04
C LEU A 54 -11.94 14.10 -12.98
N ALA A 55 -13.10 13.42 -13.02
CA ALA A 55 -14.40 14.06 -12.86
C ALA A 55 -14.66 14.54 -11.42
N ILE A 56 -14.36 13.72 -10.41
CA ILE A 56 -14.50 14.09 -8.98
C ILE A 56 -13.58 15.26 -8.61
N ALA A 57 -12.38 15.33 -9.21
CA ALA A 57 -11.44 16.43 -8.99
C ALA A 57 -11.99 17.82 -9.39
N LEU A 58 -12.95 17.89 -10.33
CA LEU A 58 -13.64 19.14 -10.69
C LEU A 58 -14.65 19.60 -9.61
N LEU A 59 -15.11 18.69 -8.75
CA LEU A 59 -16.19 18.91 -7.78
C LEU A 59 -15.68 19.15 -6.35
N LEU A 60 -14.37 19.36 -6.19
CA LEU A 60 -13.68 19.48 -4.91
C LEU A 60 -12.84 20.77 -4.85
N PRO A 61 -12.48 21.24 -3.64
CA PRO A 61 -11.57 22.36 -3.48
C PRO A 61 -10.14 21.98 -3.87
N TRP A 62 -9.44 22.92 -4.52
CA TRP A 62 -8.07 22.77 -4.98
C TRP A 62 -7.06 23.46 -4.06
N ASN A 63 -7.47 24.56 -3.43
CA ASN A 63 -6.81 25.20 -2.29
C ASN A 63 -7.85 26.08 -1.54
N LEU A 64 -7.46 26.83 -0.49
CA LEU A 64 -8.37 27.70 0.26
C LEU A 64 -8.99 28.86 -0.57
N TYR A 65 -8.47 29.12 -1.77
CA TYR A 65 -8.82 30.27 -2.62
C TYR A 65 -9.47 29.89 -3.96
N PHE A 66 -9.55 28.60 -4.28
CA PHE A 66 -10.10 28.11 -5.53
C PHE A 66 -10.69 26.69 -5.43
N GLY A 67 -11.92 26.55 -5.92
CA GLY A 67 -12.57 25.27 -6.19
C GLY A 67 -14.07 25.28 -5.85
N VAL A 68 -14.74 24.16 -6.03
CA VAL A 68 -16.19 24.06 -5.75
C VAL A 68 -16.45 24.23 -4.26
N GLY A 69 -17.34 25.16 -3.90
CA GLY A 69 -17.63 25.56 -2.52
C GLY A 69 -16.65 26.56 -1.91
N ILE A 70 -15.68 27.09 -2.67
CA ILE A 70 -14.78 28.16 -2.24
C ILE A 70 -15.29 29.52 -2.79
N PRO A 71 -15.73 30.47 -1.93
CA PRO A 71 -16.18 31.79 -2.36
C PRO A 71 -15.09 32.57 -3.10
N GLY A 72 -15.47 33.41 -4.07
CA GLY A 72 -14.53 34.23 -4.85
C GLY A 72 -13.69 33.47 -5.88
N SER A 73 -13.89 32.14 -6.04
CA SER A 73 -13.17 31.32 -7.02
C SER A 73 -13.22 31.89 -8.44
N LYS A 74 -12.06 32.19 -9.02
CA LYS A 74 -11.94 32.87 -10.33
C LYS A 74 -12.40 31.94 -11.47
N PRO A 75 -13.33 32.36 -12.36
CA PRO A 75 -13.84 31.51 -13.45
C PRO A 75 -12.77 31.10 -14.47
N ILE A 76 -11.74 31.93 -14.66
CA ILE A 76 -10.59 31.61 -15.52
C ILE A 76 -9.84 30.37 -15.01
N LEU A 77 -9.70 30.19 -13.69
CA LEU A 77 -9.06 29.01 -13.13
C LEU A 77 -9.91 27.75 -13.32
N PHE A 78 -11.25 27.85 -13.25
CA PHE A 78 -12.14 26.76 -13.63
C PHE A 78 -12.02 26.40 -15.12
N ALA A 79 -11.89 27.39 -16.01
CA ALA A 79 -11.69 27.14 -17.44
C ALA A 79 -10.35 26.44 -17.73
N VAL A 80 -9.26 26.86 -17.07
CA VAL A 80 -7.93 26.21 -17.17
C VAL A 80 -7.99 24.78 -16.62
N LEU A 81 -8.59 24.58 -15.45
CA LEU A 81 -8.77 23.26 -14.84
C LEU A 81 -9.61 22.33 -15.74
N LEU A 82 -10.71 22.82 -16.29
CA LEU A 82 -11.55 22.07 -17.23
C LEU A 82 -10.76 21.70 -18.49
N ALA A 83 -9.99 22.63 -19.07
CA ALA A 83 -9.18 22.38 -20.26
C ALA A 83 -8.13 21.28 -20.03
N VAL A 84 -7.35 21.32 -18.95
CA VAL A 84 -6.37 20.25 -18.67
C VAL A 84 -7.07 18.93 -18.33
N THR A 85 -8.23 18.97 -17.68
CA THR A 85 -9.04 17.76 -17.42
C THR A 85 -9.54 17.14 -18.72
N VAL A 86 -9.99 17.94 -19.69
CA VAL A 86 -10.41 17.46 -21.02
C VAL A 86 -9.22 16.83 -21.77
N LEU A 87 -8.00 17.38 -21.66
CA LEU A 87 -6.80 16.74 -22.24
C LEU A 87 -6.50 15.38 -21.56
N SER A 88 -6.56 15.32 -20.23
CA SER A 88 -6.40 14.07 -19.46
C SER A 88 -7.48 13.02 -19.77
N LEU A 89 -8.71 13.42 -20.08
CA LEU A 89 -9.79 12.55 -20.54
C LEU A 89 -9.60 12.12 -22.00
N ALA A 90 -9.14 13.02 -22.88
CA ALA A 90 -8.83 12.73 -24.27
C ALA A 90 -7.71 11.69 -24.40
N ALA A 91 -6.74 11.69 -23.49
CA ALA A 91 -5.72 10.65 -23.38
C ALA A 91 -6.34 9.24 -23.25
N VAL A 92 -7.40 9.11 -22.45
CA VAL A 92 -8.13 7.84 -22.27
C VAL A 92 -9.05 7.58 -23.48
N ALA A 93 -9.70 8.59 -24.05
CA ALA A 93 -10.58 8.42 -25.21
C ALA A 93 -9.84 7.91 -26.48
N VAL A 94 -8.70 8.53 -26.80
CA VAL A 94 -7.92 8.29 -28.02
C VAL A 94 -7.04 7.05 -27.89
N ALA A 95 -6.38 6.86 -26.75
CA ALA A 95 -5.45 5.75 -26.49
C ALA A 95 -5.99 4.73 -25.45
N GLY A 96 -7.32 4.61 -25.35
CA GLY A 96 -8.03 3.77 -24.38
C GLY A 96 -7.91 2.26 -24.61
N SER A 97 -8.06 1.49 -23.54
CA SER A 97 -8.02 0.01 -23.57
C SER A 97 -9.17 -0.64 -24.36
N TRP A 98 -10.16 0.16 -24.74
CA TRP A 98 -11.17 -0.20 -25.74
C TRP A 98 -10.64 -0.23 -27.18
N ARG A 99 -9.65 0.61 -27.55
CA ARG A 99 -9.09 0.74 -28.91
C ARG A 99 -7.89 -0.17 -29.17
N THR A 100 -7.14 -0.59 -28.14
CA THR A 100 -5.88 -1.37 -28.27
C THR A 100 -6.05 -2.83 -28.71
N SER A 101 -7.21 -3.24 -29.22
CA SER A 101 -7.45 -4.58 -29.79
C SER A 101 -7.23 -4.65 -31.31
N GLY A 102 -7.01 -3.51 -31.99
CA GLY A 102 -6.74 -3.47 -33.43
C GLY A 102 -5.25 -3.51 -33.76
N ALA A 103 -4.85 -4.38 -34.71
CA ALA A 103 -3.46 -4.60 -35.13
C ALA A 103 -2.73 -3.38 -35.74
N ARG A 104 -3.39 -2.21 -35.84
CA ARG A 104 -2.82 -0.95 -36.36
C ARG A 104 -2.31 0.01 -35.27
N PHE A 105 -2.51 -0.29 -33.97
CA PHE A 105 -2.08 0.59 -32.88
C PHE A 105 -0.72 0.19 -32.29
N ASN A 106 0.26 1.09 -32.41
CA ASN A 106 1.56 0.95 -31.73
C ASN A 106 1.42 1.35 -30.23
N PRO A 107 1.70 0.45 -29.27
CA PRO A 107 1.53 0.74 -27.85
C PRO A 107 2.50 1.81 -27.33
N ALA A 108 3.70 1.95 -27.92
CA ALA A 108 4.68 2.93 -27.49
C ALA A 108 4.27 4.37 -27.87
N THR A 109 3.66 4.58 -29.04
CA THR A 109 3.14 5.90 -29.42
C THR A 109 1.88 6.25 -28.62
N ALA A 110 0.99 5.27 -28.38
CA ALA A 110 -0.16 5.43 -27.50
C ALA A 110 0.26 5.80 -26.06
N GLY A 111 1.31 5.19 -25.53
CA GLY A 111 1.89 5.53 -24.22
C GLY A 111 2.49 6.94 -24.16
N ARG A 112 3.25 7.35 -25.18
CA ARG A 112 3.80 8.72 -25.29
C ARG A 112 2.69 9.77 -25.39
N LEU A 113 1.64 9.51 -26.17
CA LEU A 113 0.48 10.39 -26.30
C LEU A 113 -0.29 10.51 -24.97
N ARG A 114 -0.53 9.39 -24.27
CA ARG A 114 -1.12 9.39 -22.92
C ARG A 114 -0.31 10.25 -21.96
N LEU A 115 1.02 10.14 -21.96
CA LEU A 115 1.87 10.96 -21.10
C LEU A 115 1.78 12.45 -21.48
N ALA A 116 1.97 12.79 -22.76
CA ALA A 116 1.99 14.17 -23.25
C ALA A 116 0.70 14.94 -22.92
N LEU A 117 -0.47 14.33 -23.14
CA LEU A 117 -1.78 14.92 -22.84
C LEU A 117 -2.05 15.11 -21.34
N ASN A 118 -1.29 14.46 -20.45
CA ASN A 118 -1.40 14.60 -19.01
C ASN A 118 -0.36 15.56 -18.39
N ILE A 119 0.70 15.93 -19.11
CA ILE A 119 1.70 16.92 -18.64
C ILE A 119 1.05 18.24 -18.19
N PRO A 120 0.09 18.85 -18.93
CA PRO A 120 -0.56 20.10 -18.50
C PRO A 120 -1.27 20.00 -17.15
N TYR A 121 -1.84 18.83 -16.83
CA TYR A 121 -2.52 18.58 -15.55
C TYR A 121 -1.50 18.49 -14.40
N VAL A 122 -0.38 17.79 -14.61
CA VAL A 122 0.72 17.74 -13.63
C VAL A 122 1.30 19.14 -13.40
N LEU A 123 1.47 19.94 -14.46
CA LEU A 123 1.94 21.32 -14.35
C LEU A 123 0.96 22.22 -13.57
N LEU A 124 -0.36 22.06 -13.76
CA LEU A 124 -1.36 22.79 -12.97
C LEU A 124 -1.25 22.44 -11.47
N VAL A 125 -1.14 21.15 -11.13
CA VAL A 125 -0.96 20.71 -9.73
C VAL A 125 0.34 21.26 -9.14
N LEU A 126 1.44 21.27 -9.90
CA LEU A 126 2.71 21.87 -9.46
C LEU A 126 2.63 23.39 -9.33
N ALA A 127 1.80 24.07 -10.12
CA ALA A 127 1.57 25.51 -9.98
C ALA A 127 0.83 25.85 -8.66
N PHE A 128 -0.15 25.04 -8.24
CA PHE A 128 -0.77 25.21 -6.92
C PHE A 128 0.21 24.97 -5.76
N VAL A 129 1.09 23.96 -5.87
CA VAL A 129 2.18 23.72 -4.90
C VAL A 129 3.17 24.89 -4.86
N GLY A 130 3.59 25.41 -6.02
CA GLY A 130 4.52 26.55 -6.11
C GLY A 130 3.90 27.86 -5.58
N PHE A 131 2.61 28.04 -5.78
CA PHE A 131 1.83 29.17 -5.25
C PHE A 131 1.77 29.12 -3.71
N ASP A 132 1.45 27.96 -3.12
CA ASP A 132 1.49 27.80 -1.66
C ASP A 132 2.88 28.05 -1.07
N VAL A 133 3.94 27.51 -1.68
CA VAL A 133 5.32 27.72 -1.23
C VAL A 133 5.70 29.20 -1.29
N PHE A 134 5.25 29.91 -2.33
CA PHE A 134 5.41 31.36 -2.43
C PHE A 134 4.66 32.10 -1.30
N GLU A 135 3.39 31.77 -1.04
CA GLU A 135 2.60 32.39 0.04
C GLU A 135 3.18 32.10 1.42
N THR A 136 3.60 30.86 1.69
CA THR A 136 4.24 30.43 2.95
C THR A 136 5.53 31.22 3.25
N VAL A 137 6.29 31.59 2.22
CA VAL A 137 7.48 32.45 2.37
C VAL A 137 7.11 33.93 2.42
N ARG A 138 6.13 34.37 1.61
CA ARG A 138 5.72 35.77 1.47
C ARG A 138 4.98 36.32 2.69
N PHE A 139 4.17 35.47 3.34
CA PHE A 139 3.30 35.81 4.46
C PHE A 139 3.65 35.07 5.75
N GLY A 140 4.77 34.34 5.77
CA GLY A 140 5.25 33.64 6.96
C GLY A 140 5.42 34.58 8.17
N GLY A 141 4.94 34.14 9.33
CA GLY A 141 4.90 34.96 10.55
C GLY A 141 3.76 36.00 10.61
N THR A 142 2.90 36.09 9.58
CA THR A 142 1.66 36.89 9.62
C THR A 142 0.44 36.02 9.98
N VAL A 143 -0.72 36.64 10.18
CA VAL A 143 -2.02 35.93 10.33
C VAL A 143 -2.59 35.40 9.01
N THR A 144 -1.95 35.65 7.87
CA THR A 144 -2.43 35.24 6.54
C THR A 144 -2.13 33.76 6.33
N VAL A 145 -3.17 32.93 6.14
CA VAL A 145 -3.00 31.49 5.89
C VAL A 145 -2.62 31.26 4.41
N PRO A 146 -1.57 30.47 4.09
CA PRO A 146 -1.29 30.05 2.72
C PRO A 146 -2.44 29.27 2.07
N GLY A 147 -2.48 29.21 0.74
CA GLY A 147 -3.55 28.50 0.02
C GLY A 147 -3.66 27.00 0.35
N GLY A 148 -2.55 26.32 0.63
CA GLY A 148 -2.50 24.87 0.80
C GLY A 148 -2.80 24.10 -0.50
N VAL A 149 -2.98 22.77 -0.38
CA VAL A 149 -3.34 21.91 -1.51
C VAL A 149 -4.48 20.99 -1.11
N GLY A 150 -5.62 21.15 -1.79
CA GLY A 150 -6.89 20.50 -1.49
C GLY A 150 -7.09 19.12 -2.13
N PRO A 151 -8.11 18.38 -1.66
CA PRO A 151 -8.43 17.04 -2.14
C PRO A 151 -8.72 16.99 -3.65
N GLY A 152 -9.20 18.08 -4.27
CA GLY A 152 -9.36 18.16 -5.73
C GLY A 152 -8.04 17.96 -6.47
N ALA A 153 -6.95 18.54 -5.99
CA ALA A 153 -5.62 18.36 -6.57
C ALA A 153 -5.06 16.95 -6.31
N TRP A 154 -5.35 16.33 -5.15
CA TRP A 154 -4.88 14.96 -4.85
C TRP A 154 -5.62 13.92 -5.70
N VAL A 155 -6.94 14.04 -5.79
CA VAL A 155 -7.80 13.20 -6.63
C VAL A 155 -7.43 13.41 -8.10
N GLY A 156 -7.20 14.65 -8.51
CA GLY A 156 -6.78 15.04 -9.84
C GLY A 156 -5.44 14.43 -10.26
N ILE A 157 -4.37 14.59 -9.45
CA ILE A 157 -3.05 14.01 -9.77
C ILE A 157 -3.11 12.48 -9.81
N ALA A 158 -3.94 11.85 -8.98
CA ALA A 158 -4.15 10.40 -9.01
C ALA A 158 -4.87 9.94 -10.29
N GLY A 159 -5.91 10.65 -10.72
CA GLY A 159 -6.61 10.39 -12.00
C GLY A 159 -5.69 10.57 -13.21
N CYS A 160 -4.98 11.70 -13.25
CA CYS A 160 -3.97 12.06 -14.25
C CYS A 160 -2.85 11.00 -14.37
N LEU A 161 -2.32 10.49 -13.25
CA LEU A 161 -1.26 9.47 -13.27
C LEU A 161 -1.78 8.05 -13.56
N LEU A 162 -3.09 7.81 -13.48
CA LEU A 162 -3.72 6.57 -13.97
C LEU A 162 -4.00 6.65 -15.48
N SER A 163 -4.51 7.77 -16.01
CA SER A 163 -4.72 7.97 -17.45
C SER A 163 -3.39 7.99 -18.23
N ALA A 164 -2.34 8.60 -17.65
CA ALA A 164 -1.00 8.65 -18.24
C ALA A 164 -0.29 7.28 -18.35
N GLN A 165 -0.76 6.24 -17.64
CA GLN A 165 -0.12 4.92 -17.72
C GLN A 165 -0.42 4.23 -19.05
N ALA A 166 0.66 3.91 -19.78
CA ALA A 166 0.61 3.12 -20.99
C ALA A 166 0.08 1.71 -20.71
N LEU A 167 -0.69 1.18 -21.67
CA LEU A 167 -1.27 -0.15 -21.61
C LEU A 167 -0.23 -1.18 -22.07
N SER A 168 0.24 -2.03 -21.16
CA SER A 168 1.20 -3.11 -21.46
C SER A 168 0.56 -4.28 -22.24
N VAL A 169 -0.07 -3.97 -23.38
CA VAL A 169 -0.49 -4.93 -24.39
C VAL A 169 0.78 -5.39 -25.13
N GLY A 170 1.12 -6.68 -25.02
CA GLY A 170 2.39 -7.20 -25.54
C GLY A 170 3.31 -7.84 -24.49
N ALA A 171 2.79 -8.23 -23.33
CA ALA A 171 3.42 -9.29 -22.54
C ALA A 171 3.41 -10.60 -23.37
N ARG A 172 4.46 -10.80 -24.18
CA ARG A 172 4.70 -12.04 -24.93
C ARG A 172 4.66 -13.23 -23.97
N SER A 173 4.26 -14.40 -24.47
CA SER A 173 4.28 -15.66 -23.74
C SER A 173 5.70 -16.20 -23.57
N GLY A 174 6.54 -15.46 -22.84
CA GLY A 174 7.94 -15.72 -22.55
C GLY A 174 8.45 -14.78 -21.45
N PRO A 175 9.67 -14.99 -20.92
CA PRO A 175 10.22 -14.14 -19.87
C PRO A 175 10.40 -12.71 -20.38
N VAL A 176 9.78 -11.75 -19.70
CA VAL A 176 9.96 -10.31 -19.96
C VAL A 176 11.35 -9.89 -19.44
N PRO A 177 12.18 -9.20 -20.24
CA PRO A 177 13.45 -8.65 -19.76
C PRO A 177 13.24 -7.70 -18.57
N GLU A 178 13.96 -7.91 -17.47
CA GLU A 178 13.95 -6.97 -16.34
C GLU A 178 14.72 -5.70 -16.73
N GLY A 179 14.02 -4.59 -16.94
CA GLY A 179 14.63 -3.35 -17.47
C GLY A 179 13.70 -2.14 -17.53
N ASP A 180 13.46 -1.62 -18.74
CA ASP A 180 13.11 -0.21 -18.96
C ASP A 180 11.79 0.27 -18.36
N GLU A 181 10.63 -0.24 -18.80
CA GLU A 181 9.33 0.30 -18.34
C GLU A 181 9.12 0.17 -16.81
N HIS A 182 9.73 -0.85 -16.20
CA HIS A 182 9.67 -1.08 -14.76
C HIS A 182 10.61 -0.14 -13.99
N THR A 183 11.77 0.22 -14.53
CA THR A 183 12.67 1.17 -13.87
C THR A 183 12.17 2.61 -14.00
N GLY A 184 11.55 3.00 -15.11
CA GLY A 184 11.01 4.36 -15.33
C GLY A 184 10.01 4.77 -14.25
N TRP A 185 8.85 4.11 -14.16
CA TRP A 185 7.81 4.45 -13.19
C TRP A 185 8.27 4.26 -11.73
N LEU A 186 9.16 3.31 -11.45
CA LEU A 186 9.76 3.13 -10.12
C LEU A 186 10.73 4.28 -9.76
N ARG A 187 11.47 4.81 -10.74
CA ARG A 187 12.34 5.99 -10.58
C ARG A 187 11.49 7.24 -10.32
N SER A 188 10.37 7.42 -11.02
CA SER A 188 9.40 8.49 -10.74
C SER A 188 8.83 8.37 -9.33
N ALA A 189 8.38 7.18 -8.89
CA ALA A 189 7.86 7.00 -7.53
C ALA A 189 8.92 7.22 -6.44
N ARG A 190 10.18 6.86 -6.70
CA ARG A 190 11.32 7.19 -5.83
C ARG A 190 11.59 8.69 -5.77
N PHE A 191 11.57 9.38 -6.92
CA PHE A 191 11.73 10.84 -6.99
C PHE A 191 10.63 11.56 -6.21
N ILE A 192 9.36 11.17 -6.40
CA ILE A 192 8.22 11.65 -5.60
C ILE A 192 8.46 11.40 -4.10
N GLY A 193 8.96 10.22 -3.72
CA GLY A 193 9.31 9.91 -2.34
C GLY A 193 10.41 10.80 -1.75
N TYR A 194 11.50 11.05 -2.50
CA TYR A 194 12.58 11.94 -2.06
C TYR A 194 12.13 13.41 -2.01
N ALA A 195 11.40 13.89 -3.02
CA ALA A 195 10.85 15.25 -3.04
C ALA A 195 9.89 15.48 -1.87
N SER A 196 9.00 14.53 -1.58
CA SER A 196 8.12 14.54 -0.41
C SER A 196 8.90 14.63 0.91
N MET A 197 9.97 13.84 1.08
CA MET A 197 10.83 13.92 2.27
C MET A 197 11.54 15.27 2.39
N VAL A 198 12.12 15.79 1.31
CA VAL A 198 12.87 17.07 1.33
C VAL A 198 11.92 18.24 1.58
N LEU A 199 10.80 18.30 0.88
CA LEU A 199 9.80 19.36 1.07
C LEU A 199 9.22 19.32 2.48
N ALA A 200 8.92 18.14 3.06
CA ALA A 200 8.44 18.03 4.44
C ALA A 200 9.49 18.48 5.49
N VAL A 201 10.79 18.25 5.25
CA VAL A 201 11.86 18.77 6.13
C VAL A 201 11.99 20.29 6.00
N LEU A 202 11.89 20.84 4.79
CA LEU A 202 11.92 22.29 4.56
C LEU A 202 10.67 22.98 5.15
N SER A 203 9.49 22.41 4.95
CA SER A 203 8.21 22.76 5.58
C SER A 203 8.35 22.91 7.08
N PHE A 204 8.85 21.86 7.77
CA PHE A 204 9.07 21.86 9.20
C PHE A 204 10.08 22.95 9.62
N GLY A 205 11.21 23.06 8.93
CA GLY A 205 12.26 24.05 9.22
C GLY A 205 11.78 25.49 9.07
N VAL A 206 11.04 25.81 8.00
CA VAL A 206 10.49 27.16 7.75
C VAL A 206 9.38 27.49 8.75
N ASN A 207 8.49 26.54 9.05
CA ASN A 207 7.47 26.73 10.08
C ASN A 207 8.05 26.94 11.48
N LEU A 208 9.09 26.18 11.84
CA LEU A 208 9.78 26.33 13.11
C LEU A 208 10.54 27.66 13.18
N TYR A 209 11.21 28.07 12.09
CA TYR A 209 11.84 29.39 12.00
C TYR A 209 10.84 30.52 12.25
N TRP A 210 9.68 30.51 11.60
CA TRP A 210 8.65 31.54 11.80
C TRP A 210 8.05 31.51 13.22
N ARG A 211 7.83 30.32 13.81
CA ARG A 211 7.39 30.18 15.21
C ARG A 211 8.39 30.73 16.22
N VAL A 212 9.68 30.39 16.06
CA VAL A 212 10.76 30.88 16.91
C VAL A 212 10.92 32.39 16.74
N ARG A 213 10.90 32.90 15.51
CA ARG A 213 10.95 34.35 15.24
C ARG A 213 9.78 35.09 15.89
N TYR A 214 8.55 34.62 15.72
CA TYR A 214 7.36 35.19 16.37
C TYR A 214 7.50 35.22 17.90
N ALA A 215 7.89 34.09 18.51
CA ALA A 215 8.09 33.96 19.96
C ALA A 215 9.30 34.76 20.51
N LEU A 216 10.17 35.29 19.66
CA LEU A 216 11.27 36.17 20.04
C LEU A 216 10.98 37.66 19.77
N GLN A 217 9.95 37.99 19.00
CA GLN A 217 9.53 39.37 18.70
C GLN A 217 8.61 39.95 19.80
N SER A 218 9.05 39.87 21.06
CA SER A 218 8.38 40.52 22.20
C SER A 218 8.67 42.04 22.19
N PRO A 219 7.66 42.92 22.34
CA PRO A 219 7.85 44.38 22.20
C PRO A 219 8.87 45.01 23.15
N ALA A 220 9.05 44.47 24.37
CA ALA A 220 10.04 44.95 25.34
C ALA A 220 11.42 44.26 25.21
N GLY A 221 11.63 43.46 24.17
CA GLY A 221 12.91 42.77 23.92
C GLY A 221 13.12 41.52 24.77
N ALA A 222 14.38 41.06 24.84
CA ALA A 222 14.75 39.73 25.36
C ALA A 222 14.44 39.50 26.86
N ALA A 223 14.17 40.55 27.63
CA ALA A 223 13.82 40.45 29.05
C ALA A 223 12.44 39.80 29.28
N GLU A 224 11.52 39.88 28.31
CA GLU A 224 10.19 39.26 28.39
C GLU A 224 10.13 37.83 27.81
N PHE A 225 11.26 37.12 27.71
CA PHE A 225 11.27 35.71 27.28
C PHE A 225 10.65 34.78 28.35
N GLY A 226 9.32 34.79 28.42
CA GLY A 226 8.53 34.07 29.42
C GLY A 226 8.04 32.69 28.97
N LYS A 227 7.29 32.04 29.87
CA LYS A 227 6.72 30.70 29.67
C LYS A 227 5.88 30.57 28.39
N GLN A 228 5.17 31.63 27.97
CA GLN A 228 4.34 31.63 26.77
C GLN A 228 5.18 31.43 25.50
N ASN A 229 6.32 32.13 25.41
CA ASN A 229 7.23 32.03 24.26
C ASN A 229 7.85 30.62 24.18
N VAL A 230 8.26 30.06 25.33
CA VAL A 230 8.71 28.67 25.43
C VAL A 230 7.61 27.70 24.99
N ALA A 231 6.37 27.87 25.44
CA ALA A 231 5.25 27.01 25.08
C ALA A 231 4.97 27.02 23.57
N VAL A 232 4.93 28.20 22.93
CA VAL A 232 4.71 28.33 21.48
C VAL A 232 5.77 27.59 20.68
N ILE A 233 7.04 27.64 21.10
CA ILE A 233 8.15 26.93 20.47
C ILE A 233 8.04 25.42 20.71
N VAL A 234 7.84 24.98 21.95
CA VAL A 234 7.76 23.56 22.32
C VAL A 234 6.60 22.86 21.61
N THR A 235 5.39 23.45 21.60
CA THR A 235 4.24 22.90 20.88
C THR A 235 4.53 22.77 19.38
N ALA A 236 5.12 23.79 18.74
CA ALA A 236 5.47 23.75 17.32
C ALA A 236 6.54 22.69 16.98
N VAL A 237 7.54 22.50 17.85
CA VAL A 237 8.53 21.42 17.70
C VAL A 237 7.85 20.06 17.80
N VAL A 238 7.01 19.84 18.82
CA VAL A 238 6.33 18.54 19.03
C VAL A 238 5.39 18.19 17.88
N TYR A 239 4.49 19.12 17.51
CA TYR A 239 3.54 18.93 16.40
C TYR A 239 4.27 18.68 15.08
N GLY A 240 5.24 19.54 14.74
CA GLY A 240 6.00 19.45 13.50
C GLY A 240 6.84 18.18 13.39
N VAL A 241 7.47 17.73 14.49
CA VAL A 241 8.21 16.46 14.53
C VAL A 241 7.26 15.27 14.34
N VAL A 242 6.07 15.25 14.96
CA VAL A 242 5.11 14.15 14.78
C VAL A 242 4.61 14.09 13.33
N ALA A 243 4.25 15.22 12.73
CA ALA A 243 3.85 15.30 11.32
C ALA A 243 4.98 14.84 10.38
N LEU A 244 6.20 15.34 10.57
CA LEU A 244 7.38 14.96 9.79
C LEU A 244 7.68 13.46 9.90
N VAL A 245 7.67 12.89 11.11
CA VAL A 245 7.92 11.46 11.32
C VAL A 245 6.86 10.59 10.61
N ALA A 246 5.59 10.99 10.60
CA ALA A 246 4.55 10.30 9.83
C ALA A 246 4.84 10.32 8.32
N VAL A 247 5.22 11.47 7.77
CA VAL A 247 5.62 11.60 6.35
C VAL A 247 6.83 10.73 6.03
N LEU A 248 7.90 10.79 6.83
CA LEU A 248 9.12 10.00 6.63
C LEU A 248 8.87 8.49 6.70
N VAL A 249 8.03 8.02 7.64
CA VAL A 249 7.67 6.59 7.77
C VAL A 249 6.91 6.09 6.54
N ALA A 250 5.96 6.86 6.01
CA ALA A 250 5.20 6.51 4.82
C ALA A 250 6.02 6.64 3.52
N ALA A 251 6.77 7.73 3.36
CA ALA A 251 7.63 7.98 2.20
C ALA A 251 8.72 6.90 2.05
N ARG A 252 9.20 6.30 3.16
CA ARG A 252 10.13 5.16 3.13
C ARG A 252 9.55 3.92 2.44
N TRP A 253 8.24 3.84 2.21
CA TRP A 253 7.63 2.77 1.40
C TRP A 253 7.79 3.02 -0.10
N LEU A 254 7.68 4.27 -0.56
CA LEU A 254 7.85 4.67 -1.97
C LEU A 254 9.26 4.34 -2.48
N LEU A 255 10.27 4.44 -1.60
CA LEU A 255 11.66 4.11 -1.95
C LEU A 255 11.89 2.61 -2.22
N ARG A 256 11.03 1.73 -1.70
CA ARG A 256 11.17 0.26 -1.73
C ARG A 256 10.44 -0.35 -2.93
N SER A 257 11.17 -1.16 -3.71
CA SER A 257 10.62 -1.91 -4.86
C SER A 257 9.69 -3.08 -4.49
N THR A 258 9.61 -3.46 -3.21
CA THR A 258 8.87 -4.66 -2.78
C THR A 258 7.36 -4.54 -3.01
N ARG A 259 6.69 -5.65 -3.34
CA ARG A 259 5.23 -5.66 -3.53
C ARG A 259 4.47 -5.25 -2.27
N SER A 260 4.98 -5.58 -1.08
CA SER A 260 4.38 -5.22 0.20
C SER A 260 4.49 -3.72 0.55
N ALA A 261 5.58 -3.06 0.15
CA ALA A 261 5.68 -1.61 0.29
C ALA A 261 4.69 -0.90 -0.64
N ARG A 262 4.68 -1.28 -1.92
CA ARG A 262 3.75 -0.72 -2.92
C ARG A 262 2.28 -0.96 -2.56
N LEU A 263 1.90 -2.12 -2.00
CA LEU A 263 0.55 -2.37 -1.48
C LEU A 263 0.19 -1.46 -0.30
N ALA A 264 1.12 -1.18 0.61
CA ALA A 264 0.89 -0.25 1.72
C ALA A 264 0.74 1.21 1.22
N THR A 265 1.53 1.63 0.23
CA THR A 265 1.38 2.93 -0.44
C THR A 265 0.03 3.07 -1.13
N VAL A 266 -0.42 2.05 -1.86
CA VAL A 266 -1.75 2.06 -2.51
C VAL A 266 -2.88 2.14 -1.49
N ALA A 267 -2.79 1.42 -0.37
CA ALA A 267 -3.77 1.51 0.72
C ALA A 267 -3.80 2.90 1.36
N LEU A 268 -2.63 3.50 1.66
CA LEU A 268 -2.53 4.83 2.26
C LEU A 268 -3.02 5.93 1.31
N GLY A 269 -2.62 5.91 0.03
CA GLY A 269 -3.06 6.89 -0.95
C GLY A 269 -4.55 6.78 -1.26
N ALA A 270 -5.11 5.56 -1.40
CA ALA A 270 -6.56 5.40 -1.55
C ALA A 270 -7.32 5.92 -0.31
N SER A 271 -6.82 5.66 0.89
CA SER A 271 -7.40 6.17 2.14
C SER A 271 -7.27 7.69 2.26
N THR A 272 -6.20 8.29 1.74
CA THR A 272 -5.98 9.74 1.65
C THR A 272 -7.02 10.41 0.77
N LEU A 273 -7.25 9.89 -0.44
CA LEU A 273 -8.23 10.43 -1.38
C LEU A 273 -9.65 10.37 -0.79
N VAL A 274 -10.00 9.24 -0.17
CA VAL A 274 -11.29 9.07 0.53
C VAL A 274 -11.39 10.02 1.73
N ALA A 275 -10.34 10.16 2.53
CA ALA A 275 -10.34 11.03 3.71
C ALA A 275 -10.57 12.50 3.37
N GLY A 276 -9.76 13.09 2.47
CA GLY A 276 -9.94 14.50 2.08
C GLY A 276 -11.29 14.77 1.43
N THR A 277 -11.81 13.82 0.64
CA THR A 277 -13.15 13.90 0.04
C THR A 277 -14.25 13.83 1.10
N LEU A 278 -14.14 12.93 2.08
CA LEU A 278 -15.12 12.80 3.17
C LEU A 278 -15.10 14.01 4.11
N VAL A 279 -13.92 14.48 4.51
CA VAL A 279 -13.80 15.65 5.40
C VAL A 279 -14.43 16.88 4.75
N TRP A 280 -14.20 17.12 3.45
CA TRP A 280 -14.84 18.25 2.75
C TRP A 280 -16.37 18.14 2.66
N ILE A 281 -16.90 16.94 2.42
CA ILE A 281 -18.36 16.73 2.20
C ILE A 281 -19.14 16.66 3.53
N LEU A 282 -18.50 16.26 4.64
CA LEU A 282 -19.16 16.16 5.94
C LEU A 282 -19.39 17.56 6.56
N PRO A 283 -20.58 17.85 7.13
CA PRO A 283 -20.84 19.10 7.85
C PRO A 283 -19.91 19.31 9.06
N LEU A 284 -19.51 18.22 9.73
CA LEU A 284 -18.53 18.21 10.82
C LEU A 284 -17.07 18.26 10.32
N GLY A 285 -16.84 18.44 9.02
CA GLY A 285 -15.52 18.44 8.40
C GLY A 285 -14.56 19.48 8.99
N ARG A 286 -15.06 20.66 9.34
CA ARG A 286 -14.27 21.74 9.99
C ARG A 286 -13.85 21.43 11.41
N ASP A 287 -14.66 20.67 12.13
CA ASP A 287 -14.32 20.18 13.47
C ASP A 287 -13.30 19.03 13.40
N ILE A 288 -13.33 18.22 12.34
CA ILE A 288 -12.31 17.20 12.09
C ILE A 288 -10.98 17.85 11.66
N ASP A 289 -11.03 18.89 10.82
CA ASP A 289 -9.86 19.60 10.29
C ASP A 289 -10.22 21.06 10.00
N ALA A 290 -9.59 22.05 10.63
CA ALA A 290 -9.93 23.48 10.44
C ALA A 290 -9.89 23.89 8.97
N PHE A 291 -9.03 23.29 8.14
CA PHE A 291 -8.93 23.60 6.72
C PHE A 291 -9.85 22.75 5.86
N HIS A 292 -10.83 22.08 6.50
CA HIS A 292 -11.93 21.35 5.91
C HIS A 292 -11.48 20.23 4.94
N GLY A 293 -10.29 19.66 5.18
CA GLY A 293 -9.68 18.65 4.31
C GLY A 293 -8.64 19.18 3.33
N ILE A 294 -8.45 20.51 3.24
CA ILE A 294 -7.40 21.14 2.44
C ILE A 294 -6.10 21.12 3.25
N ALA A 295 -5.11 20.33 2.81
CA ALA A 295 -3.90 20.18 3.60
C ALA A 295 -3.03 21.44 3.56
N GLN A 296 -2.68 21.89 4.76
CA GLN A 296 -1.98 23.14 5.01
C GLN A 296 -0.56 22.91 5.50
N ASN A 297 0.29 23.91 5.25
CA ASN A 297 1.69 23.91 5.67
C ASN A 297 1.88 24.81 6.90
N THR A 298 1.05 24.65 7.94
CA THR A 298 1.15 25.45 9.17
C THR A 298 1.69 24.65 10.35
N SER A 299 2.40 25.36 11.22
CA SER A 299 3.13 24.88 12.40
C SER A 299 2.28 24.19 13.50
N THR A 300 0.96 24.11 13.34
CA THR A 300 0.05 23.31 14.18
C THR A 300 -1.01 22.55 13.37
N ALA A 301 -0.98 22.58 12.04
CA ALA A 301 -1.70 21.59 11.23
C ALA A 301 -1.02 20.22 11.35
N GLY A 302 -1.72 19.16 10.93
CA GLY A 302 -1.21 17.79 10.96
C GLY A 302 -0.20 17.51 9.83
N VAL A 303 -0.40 16.40 9.12
CA VAL A 303 0.42 16.06 7.94
C VAL A 303 0.22 17.12 6.85
N GLY A 304 1.32 17.72 6.37
CA GLY A 304 1.32 18.65 5.23
C GLY A 304 1.00 17.98 3.88
N PHE A 305 0.68 18.78 2.87
CA PHE A 305 0.29 18.28 1.54
C PHE A 305 1.41 17.50 0.84
N GLU A 306 2.67 17.71 1.22
CA GLU A 306 3.85 16.97 0.75
C GLU A 306 3.70 15.47 0.99
N GLY A 307 3.01 15.08 2.07
CA GLY A 307 2.61 13.70 2.33
C GLY A 307 1.47 13.27 1.41
N TYR A 308 0.29 13.89 1.54
CA TYR A 308 -0.93 13.46 0.87
C TYR A 308 -0.81 13.43 -0.67
N LEU A 309 -0.23 14.47 -1.28
CA LEU A 309 -0.06 14.57 -2.72
C LEU A 309 0.89 13.48 -3.25
N ALA A 310 1.99 13.22 -2.52
CA ALA A 310 2.93 12.17 -2.85
C ALA A 310 2.34 10.76 -2.67
N TRP A 311 1.51 10.54 -1.66
CA TRP A 311 0.83 9.26 -1.44
C TRP A 311 -0.26 9.00 -2.48
N ALA A 312 -1.05 10.02 -2.84
CA ALA A 312 -2.02 9.95 -3.94
C ALA A 312 -1.33 9.63 -5.28
N ALA A 313 -0.28 10.39 -5.62
CA ALA A 313 0.48 10.18 -6.85
C ALA A 313 1.16 8.80 -6.90
N ALA A 314 1.82 8.37 -5.82
CA ALA A 314 2.48 7.06 -5.78
C ALA A 314 1.47 5.89 -5.74
N ALA A 315 0.30 6.07 -5.13
CA ALA A 315 -0.78 5.08 -5.21
C ALA A 315 -1.28 4.92 -6.65
N ALA A 316 -1.48 6.00 -7.39
CA ALA A 316 -1.80 5.93 -8.82
C ALA A 316 -0.74 5.19 -9.64
N VAL A 317 0.55 5.53 -9.45
CA VAL A 317 1.69 4.86 -10.14
C VAL A 317 1.79 3.36 -9.82
N PHE A 318 1.42 2.94 -8.61
CA PHE A 318 1.53 1.54 -8.18
C PHE A 318 0.25 0.71 -8.31
N ALA A 319 -0.96 1.29 -8.27
CA ALA A 319 -2.22 0.55 -8.15
C ALA A 319 -2.46 -0.43 -9.32
N PRO A 320 -2.33 -0.05 -10.61
CA PRO A 320 -2.63 -0.96 -11.72
C PRO A 320 -1.74 -2.20 -11.70
N ARG A 321 -0.43 -2.03 -11.43
CA ARG A 321 0.55 -3.11 -11.44
C ARG A 321 0.54 -3.96 -10.15
N THR A 322 0.12 -3.41 -9.00
CA THR A 322 0.08 -4.16 -7.73
C THR A 322 -1.20 -4.96 -7.51
N LEU A 323 -2.34 -4.37 -7.85
CA LEU A 323 -3.67 -4.97 -7.69
C LEU A 323 -4.02 -5.89 -8.87
N PHE A 324 -3.65 -5.47 -10.09
CA PHE A 324 -4.02 -6.14 -11.33
C PHE A 324 -2.84 -6.77 -12.10
N GLY A 325 -1.64 -6.82 -11.50
CA GLY A 325 -0.48 -7.51 -12.07
C GLY A 325 -0.61 -9.05 -12.09
N HIS A 326 0.51 -9.71 -12.39
CA HIS A 326 0.62 -11.16 -12.29
C HIS A 326 0.48 -11.60 -10.82
N ARG A 327 -0.26 -12.68 -10.56
CA ARG A 327 -0.38 -13.22 -9.20
C ARG A 327 0.78 -14.17 -8.91
N ASN A 328 1.42 -13.98 -7.76
CA ASN A 328 2.51 -14.84 -7.33
C ASN A 328 1.94 -16.15 -6.72
N THR A 329 2.83 -17.08 -6.32
CA THR A 329 2.40 -18.25 -5.56
C THR A 329 1.63 -17.85 -4.30
N THR A 330 0.64 -18.65 -3.89
CA THR A 330 -0.30 -18.31 -2.80
C THR A 330 0.38 -17.93 -1.48
N GLY A 331 1.57 -18.49 -1.19
CA GLY A 331 2.35 -18.13 0.00
C GLY A 331 3.10 -16.79 -0.12
N ALA A 332 3.53 -16.42 -1.32
CA ALA A 332 4.15 -15.12 -1.58
C ALA A 332 3.12 -13.98 -1.64
N GLU A 333 1.88 -14.26 -2.03
CA GLU A 333 0.77 -13.31 -1.87
C GLU A 333 0.41 -13.14 -0.39
N GLU A 334 0.29 -14.24 0.37
CA GLU A 334 0.00 -14.22 1.81
C GLU A 334 1.05 -13.41 2.60
N SER A 335 2.35 -13.57 2.29
CA SER A 335 3.41 -12.79 2.94
C SER A 335 3.41 -11.31 2.50
N ALA A 336 3.13 -11.01 1.23
CA ALA A 336 3.06 -9.63 0.75
C ALA A 336 1.96 -8.82 1.44
N TRP A 337 0.75 -9.37 1.55
CA TRP A 337 -0.37 -8.74 2.28
C TRP A 337 -0.08 -8.60 3.77
N ARG A 338 0.47 -9.65 4.41
CA ARG A 338 0.91 -9.62 5.82
C ARG A 338 1.92 -8.51 6.09
N VAL A 339 2.93 -8.34 5.23
CA VAL A 339 3.94 -7.28 5.41
C VAL A 339 3.38 -5.89 5.11
N ALA A 340 2.47 -5.75 4.14
CA ALA A 340 1.77 -4.49 3.89
C ALA A 340 0.95 -4.05 5.12
N ALA A 341 0.20 -4.97 5.74
CA ALA A 341 -0.54 -4.72 6.98
C ALA A 341 0.39 -4.30 8.13
N ARG A 342 1.55 -4.96 8.30
CA ARG A 342 2.56 -4.60 9.31
C ARG A 342 3.23 -3.24 9.07
N ASN A 343 3.26 -2.74 7.83
CA ASN A 343 3.70 -1.38 7.51
C ASN A 343 2.60 -0.37 7.89
N GLY A 344 1.34 -0.60 7.51
CA GLY A 344 0.24 0.29 7.88
C GLY A 344 0.04 0.41 9.39
N LEU A 345 0.13 -0.71 10.12
CA LEU A 345 0.11 -0.71 11.59
C LEU A 345 1.29 0.02 12.24
N LEU A 346 2.44 0.13 11.56
CA LEU A 346 3.54 0.97 12.05
C LEU A 346 3.15 2.44 11.98
N LEU A 347 2.52 2.89 10.88
CA LEU A 347 2.10 4.28 10.71
C LEU A 347 0.99 4.66 11.71
N ILE A 348 0.01 3.77 11.91
CA ILE A 348 -1.04 3.94 12.95
C ILE A 348 -0.41 4.04 14.35
N ALA A 349 0.51 3.15 14.70
CA ALA A 349 1.16 3.17 16.01
C ALA A 349 2.03 4.43 16.22
N VAL A 350 2.79 4.84 15.21
CA VAL A 350 3.64 6.04 15.24
C VAL A 350 2.78 7.30 15.40
N TRP A 351 1.71 7.45 14.61
CA TRP A 351 0.82 8.59 14.72
C TRP A 351 0.09 8.62 16.07
N ALA A 352 -0.48 7.50 16.52
CA ALA A 352 -1.19 7.46 17.79
C ALA A 352 -0.28 7.78 18.99
N LEU A 353 0.97 7.30 19.01
CA LEU A 353 1.95 7.74 20.02
C LEU A 353 2.27 9.24 19.89
N GLY A 354 2.37 9.76 18.66
CA GLY A 354 2.55 11.19 18.41
C GLY A 354 1.37 12.05 18.91
N SER A 355 0.14 11.64 18.65
CA SER A 355 -1.08 12.28 19.17
C SER A 355 -1.11 12.29 20.69
N MET A 356 -0.76 11.16 21.33
CA MET A 356 -0.64 11.07 22.79
C MET A 356 0.40 12.09 23.32
N VAL A 357 1.55 12.23 22.67
CA VAL A 357 2.57 13.21 23.05
C VAL A 357 2.07 14.64 22.85
N MET A 358 1.45 14.97 21.72
CA MET A 358 0.85 16.30 21.49
C MET A 358 -0.16 16.66 22.59
N ARG A 359 -1.07 15.75 22.95
CA ARG A 359 -2.04 15.95 24.03
C ARG A 359 -1.41 16.16 25.41
N MET A 360 -0.31 15.46 25.69
CA MET A 360 0.43 15.63 26.95
C MET A 360 1.25 16.93 26.98
N THR A 361 1.82 17.35 25.85
CA THR A 361 2.46 18.67 25.69
C THR A 361 1.44 19.78 25.92
N ASP A 362 0.26 19.68 25.31
CA ASP A 362 -0.80 20.68 25.44
C ASP A 362 -1.39 20.74 26.86
N LEU A 363 -1.57 19.59 27.51
CA LEU A 363 -1.93 19.52 28.94
C LEU A 363 -0.86 20.20 29.83
N PHE A 364 0.42 19.95 29.57
CA PHE A 364 1.53 20.57 30.29
C PHE A 364 1.62 22.09 30.05
N VAL A 365 1.41 22.54 28.81
CA VAL A 365 1.35 23.96 28.45
C VAL A 365 0.22 24.66 29.20
N SER A 366 -1.00 24.13 29.18
CA SER A 366 -2.14 24.72 29.88
C SER A 366 -1.92 24.79 31.40
N VAL A 367 -1.33 23.76 32.00
CA VAL A 367 -0.91 23.77 33.42
C VAL A 367 0.17 24.83 33.69
N SER A 368 1.20 24.93 32.84
CA SER A 368 2.34 25.84 33.05
C SER A 368 1.95 27.32 32.92
N LEU A 369 0.94 27.61 32.08
CA LEU A 369 0.42 28.94 31.79
C LEU A 369 -0.87 29.31 32.56
N ASN A 370 -1.38 28.41 33.41
CA ASN A 370 -2.67 28.57 34.11
C ASN A 370 -3.88 28.85 33.17
N TYR A 371 -3.85 28.31 31.95
CA TYR A 371 -4.98 28.39 31.02
C TYR A 371 -6.12 27.43 31.45
N PRO A 372 -7.40 27.74 31.15
CA PRO A 372 -8.52 26.84 31.45
C PRO A 372 -8.38 25.53 30.66
N PHE A 373 -8.54 24.39 31.35
CA PHE A 373 -8.29 23.07 30.78
C PHE A 373 -9.10 21.97 31.46
N SER A 374 -9.49 20.94 30.69
CA SER A 374 -10.11 19.73 31.22
C SER A 374 -9.08 18.61 31.34
N ARG A 375 -8.67 18.30 32.58
CA ARG A 375 -7.77 17.17 32.86
C ARG A 375 -8.36 15.84 32.38
N TYR A 376 -9.67 15.68 32.53
CA TYR A 376 -10.38 14.45 32.13
C TYR A 376 -10.26 14.23 30.63
N ASP A 377 -10.62 15.23 29.83
CA ASP A 377 -10.66 15.10 28.37
C ASP A 377 -9.27 14.86 27.77
N SER A 378 -8.26 15.65 28.18
CA SER A 378 -6.87 15.45 27.73
C SER A 378 -6.34 14.04 28.04
N VAL A 379 -6.63 13.51 29.24
CA VAL A 379 -6.17 12.17 29.67
C VAL A 379 -6.96 11.05 28.99
N VAL A 380 -8.28 11.19 28.84
CA VAL A 380 -9.13 10.21 28.12
C VAL A 380 -8.68 10.11 26.66
N LEU A 381 -8.52 11.26 25.98
CA LEU A 381 -8.07 11.31 24.59
C LEU A 381 -6.67 10.69 24.41
N ALA A 382 -5.72 10.99 25.30
CA ALA A 382 -4.40 10.37 25.30
C ALA A 382 -4.45 8.86 25.63
N GLY A 383 -5.41 8.41 26.44
CA GLY A 383 -5.68 7.00 26.71
C GLY A 383 -6.18 6.23 25.48
N PHE A 384 -7.09 6.82 24.69
CA PHE A 384 -7.53 6.27 23.40
C PHE A 384 -6.38 6.16 22.39
N ASP A 385 -5.52 7.18 22.33
CA ASP A 385 -4.30 7.18 21.53
C ASP A 385 -3.36 6.03 21.95
N LEU A 386 -3.02 5.94 23.24
CA LEU A 386 -2.14 4.91 23.79
C LEU A 386 -2.67 3.48 23.57
N ALA A 387 -3.96 3.24 23.84
CA ALA A 387 -4.59 1.94 23.64
C ALA A 387 -4.53 1.50 22.17
N THR A 388 -4.76 2.43 21.24
CA THR A 388 -4.67 2.19 19.80
C THR A 388 -3.23 1.89 19.37
N ALA A 389 -2.25 2.64 19.89
CA ALA A 389 -0.83 2.42 19.65
C ALA A 389 -0.38 1.04 20.13
N LEU A 390 -0.68 0.68 21.39
CA LEU A 390 -0.31 -0.60 21.99
C LEU A 390 -0.91 -1.79 21.21
N LEU A 391 -2.19 -1.71 20.83
CA LEU A 391 -2.84 -2.74 20.02
C LEU A 391 -2.21 -2.85 18.62
N ALA A 392 -1.90 -1.72 17.97
CA ALA A 392 -1.27 -1.70 16.65
C ALA A 392 0.17 -2.26 16.70
N VAL A 393 0.95 -1.95 17.75
CA VAL A 393 2.28 -2.55 17.99
C VAL A 393 2.16 -4.05 18.24
N TRP A 394 1.25 -4.49 19.11
CA TRP A 394 1.03 -5.90 19.41
C TRP A 394 0.66 -6.69 18.14
N LEU A 395 -0.24 -6.16 17.31
CA LEU A 395 -0.61 -6.76 16.02
C LEU A 395 0.57 -6.75 15.04
N ARG A 396 1.33 -5.66 14.95
CA ARG A 396 2.52 -5.56 14.08
C ARG A 396 3.59 -6.59 14.45
N ILE A 397 3.70 -6.97 15.73
CA ILE A 397 4.56 -8.07 16.18
C ILE A 397 3.91 -9.41 15.81
N ASN A 398 2.72 -9.69 16.31
CA ASN A 398 2.05 -11.00 16.21
C ASN A 398 1.62 -11.40 14.78
N LEU A 399 1.45 -10.44 13.85
CA LEU A 399 1.22 -10.73 12.43
C LEU A 399 2.41 -11.45 11.76
N ALA A 400 3.61 -11.39 12.32
CA ALA A 400 4.76 -12.16 11.85
C ALA A 400 4.61 -13.66 12.12
N ASP A 401 3.96 -14.02 13.24
CA ASP A 401 3.82 -15.39 13.69
C ASP A 401 2.74 -16.13 12.88
N ALA A 402 3.14 -17.25 12.28
CA ALA A 402 2.25 -18.13 11.54
C ALA A 402 1.41 -19.05 12.45
N ALA A 403 1.73 -19.20 13.74
CA ALA A 403 0.97 -20.03 14.66
C ALA A 403 -0.37 -19.38 15.06
N ARG A 404 -0.40 -18.05 15.31
CA ARG A 404 -1.62 -17.30 15.70
C ARG A 404 -2.84 -17.60 14.83
N SER A 405 -4.03 -17.55 15.43
CA SER A 405 -5.29 -17.85 14.74
C SER A 405 -5.71 -16.70 13.80
N PRO A 406 -6.15 -16.99 12.55
CA PRO A 406 -6.58 -15.92 11.64
C PRO A 406 -7.78 -15.12 12.16
N ARG A 407 -8.70 -15.77 12.89
CA ARG A 407 -9.89 -15.13 13.47
C ARG A 407 -9.51 -14.02 14.47
N LEU A 408 -8.58 -14.32 15.38
CA LEU A 408 -8.09 -13.35 16.38
C LEU A 408 -7.38 -12.17 15.71
N ILE A 409 -6.58 -12.42 14.67
CA ILE A 409 -5.94 -11.35 13.91
C ILE A 409 -7.00 -10.47 13.23
N SER A 410 -8.01 -11.06 12.57
CA SER A 410 -9.07 -10.25 11.94
C SER A 410 -9.93 -9.47 12.95
N SER A 411 -10.28 -10.05 14.11
CA SER A 411 -11.09 -9.34 15.11
C SER A 411 -10.32 -8.19 15.77
N LEU A 412 -9.03 -8.37 16.04
CA LEU A 412 -8.18 -7.32 16.60
C LEU A 412 -7.83 -6.24 15.55
N CYS A 413 -7.65 -6.58 14.27
CA CYS A 413 -7.58 -5.58 13.21
C CYS A 413 -8.90 -4.79 13.07
N GLY A 414 -10.05 -5.44 13.30
CA GLY A 414 -11.34 -4.77 13.40
C GLY A 414 -11.39 -3.79 14.57
N LEU A 415 -10.92 -4.20 15.75
CA LEU A 415 -10.80 -3.33 16.93
C LEU A 415 -9.88 -2.12 16.68
N VAL A 416 -8.76 -2.26 15.95
CA VAL A 416 -7.94 -1.09 15.53
C VAL A 416 -8.72 -0.13 14.65
N ALA A 417 -9.54 -0.62 13.72
CA ALA A 417 -10.38 0.24 12.88
C ALA A 417 -11.47 0.95 13.70
N THR A 418 -12.15 0.24 14.60
CA THR A 418 -13.12 0.83 15.54
C THR A 418 -12.48 1.89 16.43
N LEU A 419 -11.29 1.61 16.99
CA LEU A 419 -10.56 2.58 17.83
C LEU A 419 -10.06 3.79 17.03
N SER A 420 -9.66 3.61 15.77
CA SER A 420 -9.25 4.72 14.90
C SER A 420 -10.43 5.66 14.62
N VAL A 421 -11.62 5.12 14.32
CA VAL A 421 -12.85 5.91 14.17
C VAL A 421 -13.26 6.57 15.50
N ALA A 422 -13.16 5.86 16.62
CA ALA A 422 -13.43 6.41 17.95
C ALA A 422 -12.49 7.58 18.29
N ARG A 423 -11.20 7.51 17.94
CA ARG A 423 -10.25 8.62 18.12
C ARG A 423 -10.67 9.89 17.38
N VAL A 424 -11.22 9.77 16.17
CA VAL A 424 -11.77 10.92 15.42
C VAL A 424 -13.00 11.48 16.13
N VAL A 425 -13.98 10.63 16.46
CA VAL A 425 -15.25 11.07 17.08
C VAL A 425 -15.02 11.69 18.46
N VAL A 426 -14.35 10.98 19.36
CA VAL A 426 -14.02 11.47 20.71
C VAL A 426 -13.10 12.70 20.61
N GLY A 427 -12.18 12.72 19.65
CA GLY A 427 -11.29 13.85 19.36
C GLY A 427 -11.96 15.11 18.81
N VAL A 428 -13.21 15.03 18.34
CA VAL A 428 -14.07 16.17 17.95
C VAL A 428 -14.99 16.60 19.11
N VAL A 429 -15.52 15.62 19.85
CA VAL A 429 -16.49 15.85 20.93
C VAL A 429 -15.84 16.37 22.21
N LEU A 430 -14.66 15.88 22.57
CA LEU A 430 -13.93 16.26 23.79
C LEU A 430 -12.80 17.29 23.55
N ALA A 431 -12.71 17.88 22.36
CA ALA A 431 -11.79 18.98 22.11
C ALA A 431 -12.29 20.25 22.84
N PRO A 432 -11.46 20.92 23.67
CA PRO A 432 -11.84 22.19 24.29
C PRO A 432 -12.16 23.26 23.24
N ARG A 433 -13.10 24.15 23.54
CA ARG A 433 -13.60 25.16 22.60
C ARG A 433 -13.57 26.58 23.18
N PHE A 434 -13.28 27.56 22.33
CA PHE A 434 -13.49 28.98 22.63
C PHE A 434 -14.96 29.35 22.40
N ALA A 435 -15.46 30.31 23.18
CA ALA A 435 -16.78 30.91 22.95
C ALA A 435 -16.74 31.78 21.68
N ASP A 436 -15.88 32.79 21.70
CA ASP A 436 -15.56 33.64 20.54
C ASP A 436 -14.22 33.20 19.95
N SER A 437 -14.23 32.69 18.71
CA SER A 437 -13.02 32.33 17.98
C SER A 437 -12.70 33.40 16.93
N PRO A 438 -11.46 33.92 16.85
CA PRO A 438 -11.03 34.84 15.79
C PRO A 438 -10.85 34.13 14.42
N THR A 439 -11.06 32.81 14.36
CA THR A 439 -11.15 32.02 13.13
C THR A 439 -12.51 31.33 13.03
N SER A 440 -13.56 31.96 13.58
CA SER A 440 -14.91 31.39 13.57
C SER A 440 -15.46 31.23 12.13
N PRO A 441 -16.35 30.24 11.87
CA PRO A 441 -16.99 30.06 10.56
C PRO A 441 -17.81 31.26 10.07
N ALA A 442 -18.17 32.20 10.96
CA ALA A 442 -18.83 33.46 10.62
C ALA A 442 -17.86 34.52 10.04
N GLN A 443 -16.58 34.45 10.41
CA GLN A 443 -15.51 35.32 9.90
C GLN A 443 -14.82 34.69 8.68
N HIS A 444 -14.65 33.35 8.67
CA HIS A 444 -13.98 32.61 7.61
C HIS A 444 -14.92 31.52 7.04
N PRO A 445 -15.53 31.73 5.86
CA PRO A 445 -16.56 30.81 5.34
C PRO A 445 -16.01 29.48 4.76
N VAL A 446 -14.68 29.33 4.70
CA VAL A 446 -13.98 28.16 4.14
C VAL A 446 -13.31 27.31 5.21
N TYR A 447 -12.63 27.96 6.16
CA TYR A 447 -11.73 27.33 7.13
C TYR A 447 -11.91 27.93 8.52
N GLY A 448 -11.33 27.28 9.51
CA GLY A 448 -11.45 27.65 10.92
C GLY A 448 -12.63 26.98 11.61
N ASN A 449 -12.58 27.01 12.94
CA ASN A 449 -13.56 26.44 13.85
C ASN A 449 -13.44 27.14 15.21
N ASN A 450 -14.07 26.61 16.25
CA ASN A 450 -13.93 27.10 17.61
C ASN A 450 -13.12 26.18 18.54
N LEU A 451 -12.35 25.23 18.01
CA LEU A 451 -11.49 24.37 18.83
C LEU A 451 -10.28 25.18 19.34
N ALA A 452 -9.95 25.01 20.62
CA ALA A 452 -8.79 25.68 21.21
C ALA A 452 -7.45 25.07 20.76
N GLN A 453 -7.44 23.77 20.50
CA GLN A 453 -6.30 22.99 19.98
C GLN A 453 -6.84 21.93 19.01
N GLN A 454 -6.21 21.78 17.85
CA GLN A 454 -6.62 20.82 16.83
C GLN A 454 -5.55 19.77 16.55
N ILE A 455 -5.63 18.67 17.29
CA ILE A 455 -4.77 17.49 17.16
C ILE A 455 -5.37 16.47 16.18
N THR A 456 -6.70 16.30 16.23
CA THR A 456 -7.46 15.51 15.26
C THR A 456 -7.39 16.20 13.89
N SER A 457 -7.19 15.44 12.83
CA SER A 457 -7.02 15.98 11.47
C SER A 457 -7.54 15.02 10.39
N THR A 458 -7.51 15.47 9.13
CA THR A 458 -7.75 14.61 7.95
C THR A 458 -6.86 13.36 7.94
N PHE A 459 -5.69 13.39 8.58
CA PHE A 459 -4.81 12.23 8.63
C PHE A 459 -5.37 11.10 9.51
N ASP A 460 -6.07 11.40 10.60
CA ASP A 460 -6.75 10.38 11.41
C ASP A 460 -7.86 9.68 10.61
N VAL A 461 -8.58 10.42 9.75
CA VAL A 461 -9.56 9.83 8.81
C VAL A 461 -8.86 8.95 7.76
N ALA A 462 -7.70 9.36 7.25
CA ALA A 462 -6.88 8.54 6.36
C ALA A 462 -6.36 7.26 7.06
N LEU A 463 -6.05 7.34 8.36
CA LEU A 463 -5.68 6.17 9.18
C LEU A 463 -6.89 5.25 9.47
N CYS A 464 -8.11 5.78 9.57
CA CYS A 464 -9.32 4.95 9.61
C CYS A 464 -9.48 4.12 8.32
N GLY A 465 -9.32 4.74 7.16
CA GLY A 465 -9.30 4.03 5.87
C GLY A 465 -8.18 2.99 5.78
N LEU A 466 -6.99 3.32 6.28
CA LEU A 466 -5.85 2.40 6.33
C LEU A 466 -6.11 1.21 7.26
N ALA A 467 -6.77 1.42 8.40
CA ALA A 467 -7.17 0.37 9.33
C ALA A 467 -8.21 -0.58 8.72
N LEU A 468 -9.17 -0.07 7.94
CA LEU A 468 -10.10 -0.89 7.16
C LEU A 468 -9.37 -1.68 6.06
N CYS A 469 -8.36 -1.11 5.41
CA CYS A 469 -7.49 -1.83 4.47
C CYS A 469 -6.66 -2.94 5.15
N ILE A 470 -6.18 -2.70 6.38
CA ILE A 470 -5.49 -3.69 7.22
C ILE A 470 -6.41 -4.84 7.61
N LEU A 471 -7.67 -4.55 8.00
CA LEU A 471 -8.70 -5.56 8.24
C LEU A 471 -8.97 -6.41 6.98
N GLY A 472 -9.12 -5.76 5.82
CA GLY A 472 -9.26 -6.45 4.52
C GLY A 472 -8.08 -7.40 4.24
N ALA A 473 -6.84 -6.92 4.46
CA ALA A 473 -5.64 -7.74 4.31
C ALA A 473 -5.58 -8.92 5.31
N ALA A 474 -6.04 -8.75 6.55
CA ALA A 474 -6.15 -9.82 7.53
C ALA A 474 -7.16 -10.90 7.11
N ILE A 475 -8.33 -10.49 6.58
CA ILE A 475 -9.34 -11.41 6.06
C ILE A 475 -8.81 -12.18 4.84
N VAL A 476 -8.20 -11.47 3.87
CA VAL A 476 -7.62 -12.08 2.66
C VAL A 476 -6.50 -13.07 3.01
N THR A 477 -5.56 -12.71 3.88
CA THR A 477 -4.49 -13.63 4.31
C THR A 477 -5.03 -14.85 5.04
N GLY A 478 -6.06 -14.69 5.88
CA GLY A 478 -6.80 -15.80 6.49
C GLY A 478 -7.42 -16.76 5.47
N GLN A 479 -8.08 -16.23 4.44
CA GLN A 479 -8.65 -17.03 3.35
C GLN A 479 -7.58 -17.76 2.53
N LEU A 480 -6.47 -17.09 2.18
CA LEU A 480 -5.35 -17.69 1.44
C LEU A 480 -4.70 -18.83 2.25
N ARG A 481 -4.44 -18.62 3.53
CA ARG A 481 -3.94 -19.67 4.46
C ARG A 481 -4.91 -20.84 4.55
N GLY A 482 -6.22 -20.57 4.65
CA GLY A 482 -7.28 -21.60 4.65
C GLY A 482 -7.28 -22.44 3.36
N ARG A 483 -7.20 -21.81 2.19
CA ARG A 483 -7.08 -22.50 0.88
C ARG A 483 -5.79 -23.34 0.81
N ARG A 484 -4.66 -22.82 1.29
CA ARG A 484 -3.36 -23.51 1.33
C ARG A 484 -3.40 -24.75 2.22
N LEU A 485 -4.02 -24.67 3.39
CA LEU A 485 -4.21 -25.79 4.31
C LEU A 485 -5.18 -26.85 3.74
N ARG A 486 -6.28 -26.43 3.10
CA ARG A 486 -7.19 -27.37 2.39
C ARG A 486 -6.46 -28.12 1.28
N ARG A 487 -5.66 -27.45 0.44
CA ARG A 487 -4.83 -28.11 -0.60
C ARG A 487 -3.82 -29.10 0.00
N ARG A 488 -3.09 -28.73 1.06
CA ARG A 488 -2.16 -29.64 1.76
C ARG A 488 -2.86 -30.88 2.34
N ARG A 489 -4.07 -30.72 2.91
CA ARG A 489 -4.88 -31.85 3.40
C ARG A 489 -5.37 -32.76 2.25
N ALA A 490 -5.80 -32.18 1.13
CA ALA A 490 -6.23 -32.96 -0.04
C ALA A 490 -5.07 -33.79 -0.62
N VAL A 491 -3.89 -33.19 -0.82
CA VAL A 491 -2.69 -33.90 -1.28
C VAL A 491 -2.29 -35.00 -0.29
N ARG A 492 -2.30 -34.73 1.03
CA ARG A 492 -2.00 -35.76 2.04
C ARG A 492 -3.04 -36.89 2.09
N LYS A 493 -4.31 -36.65 1.72
CA LYS A 493 -5.33 -37.71 1.58
C LYS A 493 -5.13 -38.53 0.30
N ALA A 494 -4.70 -37.91 -0.80
CA ALA A 494 -4.39 -38.61 -2.05
C ALA A 494 -3.06 -39.39 -2.01
N ALA A 495 -2.10 -38.95 -1.19
CA ALA A 495 -0.81 -39.62 -0.95
C ALA A 495 -0.85 -40.62 0.22
N ALA A 496 -1.99 -40.84 0.85
CA ALA A 496 -2.21 -42.02 1.68
C ALA A 496 -2.42 -43.22 0.74
N PRO A 497 -1.74 -44.37 0.94
CA PRO A 497 -1.99 -45.55 0.12
C PRO A 497 -3.47 -45.95 0.15
N ALA A 498 -4.01 -46.34 -1.00
CA ALA A 498 -5.34 -46.91 -1.08
C ALA A 498 -5.35 -48.30 -0.41
N GLY A 499 -5.59 -48.33 0.90
CA GLY A 499 -5.84 -49.54 1.67
C GLY A 499 -7.12 -50.20 1.18
N GLY A 500 -6.99 -51.06 0.18
CA GLY A 500 -8.10 -51.54 -0.65
C GLY A 500 -7.70 -52.07 -2.03
N ALA A 501 -6.45 -51.88 -2.48
CA ALA A 501 -5.90 -52.72 -3.55
C ALA A 501 -5.78 -54.17 -3.03
N PRO A 502 -6.46 -55.17 -3.63
CA PRO A 502 -6.32 -56.56 -3.21
C PRO A 502 -4.88 -57.02 -3.47
N ALA A 503 -4.32 -57.79 -2.52
CA ALA A 503 -2.96 -58.28 -2.66
C ALA A 503 -2.86 -59.22 -3.87
N GLY A 504 -2.03 -58.85 -4.85
CA GLY A 504 -1.72 -59.73 -5.99
C GLY A 504 -1.21 -61.09 -5.50
N PRO A 505 -1.58 -62.20 -6.18
CA PRO A 505 -1.33 -63.54 -5.69
C PRO A 505 0.18 -63.78 -5.51
N ARG A 506 0.60 -63.97 -4.24
CA ARG A 506 1.97 -64.37 -3.93
C ARG A 506 2.22 -65.76 -4.54
N PRO A 507 3.29 -65.97 -5.31
CA PRO A 507 3.63 -67.31 -5.79
C PRO A 507 3.91 -68.20 -4.57
N ARG A 508 3.13 -69.28 -4.42
CA ARG A 508 3.40 -70.32 -3.42
C ARG A 508 4.64 -71.09 -3.87
N VAL A 509 5.75 -70.92 -3.15
CA VAL A 509 6.92 -71.79 -3.28
C VAL A 509 6.52 -73.20 -2.80
N PRO A 510 6.62 -74.25 -3.64
CA PRO A 510 6.35 -75.62 -3.20
C PRO A 510 7.46 -76.07 -2.24
N VAL A 511 7.10 -76.56 -1.06
CA VAL A 511 8.05 -77.16 -0.13
C VAL A 511 8.33 -78.60 -0.58
N GLY A 512 9.37 -78.77 -1.41
CA GLY A 512 9.87 -80.08 -1.80
C GLY A 512 10.47 -80.83 -0.60
N ARG A 513 10.12 -82.12 -0.47
CA ARG A 513 10.67 -83.00 0.57
C ARG A 513 12.07 -83.47 0.17
N ALA A 514 13.00 -83.53 1.13
CA ALA A 514 14.42 -83.63 0.83
C ALA A 514 14.91 -85.01 0.34
N THR A 515 15.90 -84.97 -0.56
CA THR A 515 16.90 -86.04 -0.79
C THR A 515 18.30 -85.42 -0.76
N ALA A 516 19.32 -86.26 -0.57
CA ALA A 516 20.65 -85.85 -0.08
C ALA A 516 21.66 -85.53 -1.23
N PRO A 517 22.91 -85.12 -0.93
CA PRO A 517 23.69 -84.24 -1.82
C PRO A 517 24.48 -84.95 -2.92
N SER A 518 24.88 -84.15 -3.93
CA SER A 518 26.02 -84.44 -4.81
C SER A 518 27.04 -83.30 -4.72
N ALA A 519 28.33 -83.61 -4.86
CA ALA A 519 29.42 -82.71 -4.57
C ALA A 519 30.22 -82.32 -5.84
N ALA A 520 30.41 -81.02 -6.04
CA ALA A 520 31.48 -80.45 -6.84
C ALA A 520 31.82 -79.05 -6.29
N ALA A 521 33.10 -78.70 -6.29
CA ALA A 521 33.62 -77.41 -5.82
C ALA A 521 34.34 -76.66 -6.96
N THR A 522 35.07 -75.59 -6.62
CA THR A 522 35.93 -74.78 -7.52
C THR A 522 35.14 -73.91 -8.54
N THR A 523 35.36 -72.59 -8.68
CA THR A 523 36.41 -71.71 -8.10
C THR A 523 35.93 -70.26 -7.91
N ARG A 524 36.68 -69.49 -7.10
CA ARG A 524 36.60 -68.01 -6.98
C ARG A 524 37.17 -67.35 -8.26
N ILE A 525 37.05 -66.04 -8.53
CA ILE A 525 37.71 -64.86 -7.89
C ILE A 525 36.90 -63.60 -8.31
N SER A 526 36.59 -62.56 -7.52
CA SER A 526 37.11 -61.99 -6.25
C SER A 526 38.23 -60.92 -6.35
N THR A 527 37.93 -59.75 -6.89
CA THR A 527 38.71 -58.51 -6.64
C THR A 527 37.91 -57.50 -5.80
N GLY A 528 38.47 -57.12 -4.64
CA GLY A 528 38.04 -55.95 -3.85
C GLY A 528 38.83 -54.70 -4.29
N PRO A 529 39.27 -53.77 -3.40
CA PRO A 529 39.29 -53.82 -1.91
C PRO A 529 38.83 -52.48 -1.21
N ARG A 530 38.86 -52.23 0.12
CA ARG A 530 38.70 -52.99 1.40
C ARG A 530 38.72 -52.02 2.62
N ILE A 531 37.89 -52.30 3.67
CA ILE A 531 38.18 -52.30 5.16
C ILE A 531 38.71 -50.95 5.76
N PHE A 532 38.80 -50.56 7.06
CA PHE A 532 38.51 -51.03 8.45
C PHE A 532 37.05 -50.64 8.91
N ARG A 533 36.47 -50.92 10.10
CA ARG A 533 36.85 -51.18 11.53
C ARG A 533 37.31 -49.93 12.34
N GLY A 534 37.09 -49.79 13.65
CA GLY A 534 36.39 -50.66 14.63
C GLY A 534 36.86 -50.37 16.08
N ASP A 535 36.25 -50.82 17.18
CA ASP A 535 34.95 -51.48 17.46
C ASP A 535 34.63 -51.36 19.01
N ASP A 536 33.37 -51.52 19.44
CA ASP A 536 32.86 -51.92 20.79
C ASP A 536 32.99 -51.10 22.13
N SER A 537 31.94 -51.26 22.97
CA SER A 537 31.92 -51.31 24.46
C SER A 537 32.22 -50.08 25.36
N ALA A 538 31.65 -49.88 26.57
CA ALA A 538 30.51 -50.51 27.27
C ALA A 538 30.04 -49.69 28.52
N THR A 539 28.98 -50.15 29.21
CA THR A 539 28.46 -49.73 30.55
C THR A 539 27.60 -48.44 30.63
N ARG A 540 26.57 -48.32 31.51
CA ARG A 540 26.05 -49.23 32.56
C ARG A 540 24.55 -49.02 32.89
N GLN A 541 23.94 -50.06 33.49
CA GLN A 541 22.72 -50.06 34.32
C GLN A 541 21.33 -49.91 33.65
N ILE A 542 20.29 -50.32 34.40
CA ILE A 542 19.02 -50.91 33.89
C ILE A 542 17.78 -50.30 34.63
N PRO A 543 16.52 -50.84 34.64
CA PRO A 543 15.33 -50.02 34.36
C PRO A 543 14.38 -49.81 35.55
N LEU A 544 13.23 -49.13 35.36
CA LEU A 544 11.87 -49.72 35.51
C LEU A 544 10.70 -48.70 35.34
N GLN A 545 9.54 -49.25 34.96
CA GLN A 545 8.15 -48.85 35.25
C GLN A 545 7.59 -47.42 34.96
N LYS A 546 6.72 -47.38 33.94
CA LYS A 546 5.38 -46.71 33.94
C LYS A 546 4.45 -47.38 35.00
N PRO A 547 3.30 -46.81 35.47
CA PRO A 547 2.31 -46.07 34.65
C PRO A 547 1.37 -45.00 35.29
N LYS A 548 0.53 -44.39 34.42
CA LYS A 548 -0.88 -43.89 34.61
C LYS A 548 -1.26 -42.88 35.74
N ILE A 549 -1.51 -41.64 35.30
CA ILE A 549 -2.80 -40.89 35.31
C ILE A 549 -3.73 -40.98 36.55
N TYR A 550 -4.06 -39.82 37.16
CA TYR A 550 -5.46 -39.45 37.48
C TYR A 550 -5.73 -37.92 37.57
N ARG A 551 -7.03 -37.56 37.58
CA ARG A 551 -7.74 -36.24 37.73
C ARG A 551 -9.18 -36.62 38.18
N PRO A 552 -10.03 -35.76 38.81
CA PRO A 552 -9.96 -34.33 39.16
C PRO A 552 -10.21 -34.17 40.69
N PRO A 553 -10.98 -33.19 41.28
CA PRO A 553 -11.45 -31.86 40.86
C PRO A 553 -11.15 -30.71 41.85
N GLN A 554 -11.68 -29.52 41.51
CA GLN A 554 -12.09 -28.38 42.35
C GLN A 554 -11.58 -28.26 43.80
N GLY A 555 -10.87 -27.15 44.04
CA GLY A 555 -11.02 -26.28 45.22
C GLY A 555 -11.28 -24.86 44.70
#